data_AF-A0A2N1TR91-F1
#
_entry.id   AF-A0A2N1TR91-F1
#
_cell.length_a   1.000
_cell.length_b   1.000
_cell.length_c   1.000
_cell.angle_alpha   90.00
_cell.angle_beta   90.00
_cell.angle_gamma   90.00
#
_symmetry.space_group_name_H-M   'P 1'
#
loop_
_entity.id
_entity.type
_entity.pdbx_description
1 polymer ?
#
loop_
_entity_poly.entity_id
_entity_poly.type
_entity_poly.pdbx_seq_one_letter_code
_entity_poly.pdbx_strand_id
1 'polypeptide(L)'
;MAFTLVEICVGVAIVAIIATFYVTFMSGASKESKFTADHFNAIVLSQKVVEELIEETSINPHGFATLGIDNNKSNFQEVTRGSSIFFSYIEDSTPPWGKIEPGKDGMINEKMQPLYENVNKFKFAVNAQRLAEKGDYEDRNLIQSTVNFNWSATTGKGDFSSQGVFFSPVTAKKVDLSKAVDETGIDRRIPAEVFGSAKTLPELASQIGENVETLLSLGRISLISRDFLHSGMFKRFKAKICDIESQLSATSSSDFERQYELRRQLAETLYELSKKCFHVVAYLQKHFDELMLNGKFKDSMGTGFNPISFQQDMFYFRIIYEYFCGYLVQARYYYYSLLQPKLSDYKGIRVQQQVIQKLIDIYRILAIMPSRSTGFQEHKNFIARLKEWSEGRNPYLFRMLSYEQLLLEDPGKWMEKYPNLERLNQIINVKMPVVLDFIKSSTQGLVVGFN
;
A
#
# COMPACT_ATOMS: atom_id res chain seq x y z
N MET A 1 -53.81 47.57 -57.61
CA MET A 1 -52.76 48.57 -57.32
C MET A 1 -51.43 47.85 -57.42
N ALA A 2 -50.62 48.22 -58.41
CA ALA A 2 -49.29 47.66 -58.59
C ALA A 2 -48.33 48.40 -57.65
N PHE A 3 -47.59 47.65 -56.83
CA PHE A 3 -46.49 48.21 -56.04
C PHE A 3 -45.47 48.84 -56.99
N THR A 4 -44.97 50.02 -56.63
CA THR A 4 -43.92 50.65 -57.42
C THR A 4 -42.64 49.82 -57.28
N LEU A 5 -41.84 49.70 -58.35
CA LEU A 5 -40.59 48.91 -58.36
C LEU A 5 -39.68 49.29 -57.18
N VAL A 6 -39.71 50.56 -56.78
CA VAL A 6 -38.97 51.10 -55.64
C VAL A 6 -39.43 50.50 -54.31
N GLU A 7 -40.74 50.36 -54.06
CA GLU A 7 -41.27 49.74 -52.85
C GLU A 7 -40.91 48.25 -52.77
N ILE A 8 -40.88 47.54 -53.91
CA ILE A 8 -40.42 46.15 -53.98
C ILE A 8 -38.93 46.07 -53.67
N CYS A 9 -38.10 46.94 -54.26
CA CYS A 9 -36.66 46.98 -53.99
C CYS A 9 -36.35 47.32 -52.52
N VAL A 10 -37.07 48.29 -51.94
CA VAL A 10 -36.93 48.67 -50.52
C VAL A 10 -37.40 47.53 -49.60
N GLY A 11 -38.52 46.88 -49.92
CA GLY A 11 -39.03 45.72 -49.19
C GLY A 11 -38.04 44.55 -49.20
N VAL A 12 -37.47 44.22 -50.37
CA VAL A 12 -36.45 43.17 -50.51
C VAL A 12 -35.16 43.52 -49.77
N ALA A 13 -34.72 44.78 -49.82
CA ALA A 13 -33.52 45.24 -49.12
C ALA A 13 -33.67 45.13 -47.59
N ILE A 14 -34.82 45.53 -47.05
CA ILE A 14 -35.11 45.42 -45.61
C ILE A 14 -35.13 43.95 -45.17
N VAL A 15 -35.80 43.07 -45.93
CA VAL A 15 -35.85 41.64 -45.64
C VAL A 15 -34.46 41.01 -45.71
N ALA A 16 -33.63 41.38 -46.68
CA ALA A 16 -32.26 40.88 -46.80
C ALA A 16 -31.37 41.30 -45.63
N ILE A 17 -31.51 42.55 -45.15
CA ILE A 17 -30.76 43.05 -43.98
C ILE A 17 -31.19 42.30 -42.71
N ILE A 18 -32.50 42.14 -42.48
CA ILE A 18 -33.03 41.41 -41.31
C ILE A 18 -32.60 39.94 -41.35
N ALA A 19 -32.66 39.29 -42.51
CA ALA A 19 -32.21 37.91 -42.70
C ALA A 19 -30.71 37.77 -42.42
N THR A 20 -29.89 38.73 -42.87
CA THR A 20 -28.44 38.75 -42.60
C THR A 20 -28.17 38.89 -41.11
N PHE A 21 -28.82 39.85 -40.43
CA PHE A 21 -28.71 40.01 -38.98
C PHE A 21 -29.12 38.76 -38.21
N TYR A 22 -30.22 38.12 -38.61
CA TYR A 22 -30.70 36.88 -37.99
C TYR A 22 -29.71 35.72 -38.17
N VAL A 23 -29.13 35.55 -39.37
CA VAL A 23 -28.11 34.53 -39.65
C VAL A 23 -26.82 34.81 -38.85
N THR A 24 -26.39 36.06 -38.74
CA THR A 24 -25.24 36.44 -37.92
C THR A 24 -25.49 36.17 -36.44
N PHE A 25 -26.68 36.46 -35.93
CA PHE A 25 -27.04 36.21 -34.53
C PHE A 25 -27.17 34.71 -34.23
N MET A 26 -27.86 33.93 -35.07
CA MET A 26 -27.94 32.47 -34.92
C MET A 26 -26.57 31.79 -35.06
N SER A 27 -25.73 32.27 -35.98
CA SER A 27 -24.36 31.73 -36.11
C SER A 27 -23.49 32.09 -34.90
N GLY A 28 -23.71 33.24 -34.25
CA GLY A 28 -23.10 33.59 -32.96
C GLY A 28 -23.55 32.67 -31.82
N ALA A 29 -24.86 32.52 -31.62
CA ALA A 29 -25.43 31.67 -30.57
C ALA A 29 -25.07 30.18 -30.74
N SER A 30 -25.05 29.67 -31.98
CA SER A 30 -24.61 28.30 -32.24
C SER A 30 -23.11 28.08 -32.00
N LYS A 31 -22.28 29.10 -32.26
CA LYS A 31 -20.84 29.07 -31.94
C LYS A 31 -20.61 29.05 -30.43
N GLU A 32 -21.34 29.86 -29.67
CA GLU A 32 -21.26 29.90 -28.20
C GLU A 32 -21.75 28.58 -27.56
N SER A 33 -22.85 28.03 -28.07
CA SER A 33 -23.37 26.73 -27.64
C SER A 33 -22.37 25.59 -27.93
N LYS A 34 -21.74 25.57 -29.11
CA LYS A 34 -20.68 24.60 -29.43
C LYS A 34 -19.45 24.76 -28.54
N PHE A 35 -19.03 25.99 -28.26
CA PHE A 35 -17.91 26.24 -27.34
C PHE A 35 -18.22 25.75 -25.92
N THR A 36 -19.44 25.97 -25.45
CA THR A 36 -19.90 25.47 -24.13
C THR A 36 -19.94 23.94 -24.09
N ALA A 37 -20.44 23.30 -25.15
CA ALA A 37 -20.45 21.84 -25.27
C ALA A 37 -19.02 21.27 -25.29
N ASP A 38 -18.09 21.94 -25.96
CA ASP A 38 -16.69 21.55 -25.99
C ASP A 38 -16.03 21.71 -24.63
N HIS A 39 -16.35 22.77 -23.90
CA HIS A 39 -15.89 22.95 -22.53
C HIS A 39 -16.43 21.84 -21.60
N PHE A 40 -17.70 21.47 -21.73
CA PHE A 40 -18.27 20.35 -20.98
C PHE A 40 -17.58 19.02 -21.32
N ASN A 41 -17.30 18.76 -22.61
CA ASN A 41 -16.53 17.59 -23.04
C ASN A 41 -15.11 17.59 -22.44
N ALA A 42 -14.44 18.75 -22.37
CA ALA A 42 -13.14 18.88 -21.73
C ALA A 42 -13.21 18.50 -20.24
N ILE A 43 -14.24 18.95 -19.52
CA ILE A 43 -14.47 18.59 -18.12
C ILE A 43 -14.65 17.08 -17.97
N VAL A 44 -15.51 16.46 -18.77
CA VAL A 44 -15.76 15.00 -18.70
C VAL A 44 -14.51 14.20 -19.02
N LEU A 45 -13.76 14.58 -20.07
CA LEU A 45 -12.50 13.93 -20.42
C LEU A 45 -11.45 14.10 -19.32
N SER A 46 -11.40 15.26 -18.67
CA SER A 46 -10.51 15.50 -17.53
C SER A 46 -10.87 14.64 -16.32
N GLN A 47 -12.16 14.46 -16.06
CA GLN A 47 -12.64 13.63 -14.97
C GLN A 47 -12.21 12.18 -15.19
N LYS A 48 -12.32 11.66 -16.42
CA LYS A 48 -11.81 10.33 -16.76
C LYS A 48 -10.33 10.17 -16.42
N VAL A 49 -9.49 11.11 -16.84
CA VAL A 49 -8.04 11.06 -16.56
C VAL A 49 -7.78 11.11 -15.05
N VAL A 50 -8.50 11.95 -14.31
CA VAL A 50 -8.37 12.06 -12.85
C VAL A 50 -8.82 10.76 -12.16
N GLU A 51 -9.93 10.16 -12.57
CA GLU A 51 -10.41 8.87 -12.03
C GLU A 51 -9.40 7.75 -12.26
N GLU A 52 -8.77 7.70 -13.43
CA GLU A 52 -7.70 6.72 -13.68
C GLU A 52 -6.45 6.97 -12.84
N LEU A 53 -6.09 8.23 -12.57
CA LEU A 53 -5.02 8.55 -11.62
C LEU A 53 -5.38 8.09 -10.20
N ILE A 54 -6.64 8.26 -9.77
CA ILE A 54 -7.12 7.77 -8.47
C ILE A 54 -7.01 6.25 -8.42
N GLU A 55 -7.53 5.54 -9.42
CA GLU A 55 -7.50 4.07 -9.48
C GLU A 55 -6.06 3.55 -9.51
N GLU A 56 -5.19 4.10 -10.35
CA GLU A 56 -3.76 3.71 -10.41
C GLU A 56 -3.08 3.94 -9.07
N THR A 57 -3.19 5.13 -8.48
CA THR A 57 -2.49 5.47 -7.22
C THR A 57 -3.06 4.74 -6.00
N SER A 58 -4.32 4.28 -6.06
CA SER A 58 -4.91 3.46 -5.01
C SER A 58 -4.33 2.04 -4.92
N ILE A 59 -3.75 1.55 -6.02
CA ILE A 59 -3.19 0.18 -6.14
C ILE A 59 -1.67 0.23 -6.16
N ASN A 60 -1.14 1.23 -6.84
CA ASN A 60 0.26 1.33 -7.18
C ASN A 60 0.87 2.56 -6.48
N PRO A 61 1.68 2.36 -5.42
CA PRO A 61 2.35 3.47 -4.75
C PRO A 61 3.31 4.25 -5.68
N HIS A 62 3.68 3.65 -6.82
CA HIS A 62 4.51 4.22 -7.87
C HIS A 62 3.71 4.60 -9.13
N GLY A 63 2.39 4.80 -9.01
CA GLY A 63 1.47 5.02 -10.14
C GLY A 63 1.94 6.08 -11.15
N PHE A 64 2.45 7.22 -10.68
CA PHE A 64 2.97 8.26 -11.59
C PHE A 64 4.19 7.79 -12.39
N ALA A 65 5.08 7.01 -11.78
CA ALA A 65 6.26 6.48 -12.45
C ALA A 65 5.89 5.38 -13.46
N THR A 66 4.92 4.51 -13.14
CA THR A 66 4.45 3.46 -14.05
C THR A 66 3.62 4.00 -15.20
N LEU A 67 2.96 5.13 -15.02
CA LEU A 67 2.28 5.88 -16.08
C LEU A 67 3.26 6.70 -16.95
N GLY A 68 4.55 6.76 -16.58
CA GLY A 68 5.54 7.56 -17.31
C GLY A 68 5.31 9.07 -17.23
N ILE A 69 4.61 9.54 -16.19
CA ILE A 69 4.37 10.96 -15.96
C ILE A 69 5.62 11.55 -15.33
N ASP A 70 6.34 12.35 -16.10
CA ASP A 70 7.61 12.96 -15.70
C ASP A 70 7.41 14.43 -15.30
N ASN A 71 8.18 14.91 -14.33
CA ASN A 71 7.97 16.20 -13.68
C ASN A 71 8.14 17.42 -14.61
N ASN A 72 8.75 17.24 -15.80
CA ASN A 72 9.30 18.34 -16.59
C ASN A 72 8.85 18.38 -18.06
N LYS A 73 7.92 17.54 -18.50
CA LYS A 73 7.49 17.52 -19.92
C LYS A 73 5.97 17.48 -20.06
N SER A 74 5.40 18.66 -20.34
CA SER A 74 4.01 18.76 -20.82
C SER A 74 3.95 18.23 -22.26
N ASN A 75 3.82 16.92 -22.40
CA ASN A 75 3.64 16.28 -23.69
C ASN A 75 2.15 16.14 -23.99
N PHE A 76 1.62 17.03 -24.84
CA PHE A 76 0.23 16.96 -25.26
C PHE A 76 0.00 15.74 -26.16
N GLN A 77 -0.84 14.84 -25.69
CA GLN A 77 -1.26 13.62 -26.37
C GLN A 77 -2.66 13.80 -26.95
N GLU A 78 -2.94 13.12 -28.05
CA GLU A 78 -4.28 13.09 -28.62
C GLU A 78 -5.17 12.19 -27.76
N VAL A 79 -6.44 12.58 -27.59
CA VAL A 79 -7.45 11.74 -26.93
C VAL A 79 -7.79 10.51 -27.79
N THR A 80 -7.60 10.63 -29.09
CA THR A 80 -7.81 9.56 -30.07
C THR A 80 -6.49 8.80 -30.33
N ARG A 81 -6.57 7.67 -31.05
CA ARG A 81 -5.43 6.84 -31.49
C ARG A 81 -4.75 5.93 -30.45
N GLY A 82 -5.19 5.94 -29.20
CA GLY A 82 -4.78 4.94 -28.21
C GLY A 82 -3.29 4.95 -27.83
N SER A 83 -2.56 6.00 -28.24
CA SER A 83 -1.15 6.21 -27.89
C SER A 83 -0.98 6.62 -26.43
N SER A 84 -2.04 7.16 -25.82
CA SER A 84 -2.07 7.46 -24.40
C SER A 84 -2.61 6.29 -23.59
N ILE A 85 -1.98 6.00 -22.45
CA ILE A 85 -2.44 5.01 -21.47
C ILE A 85 -3.87 5.31 -20.99
N PHE A 86 -4.24 6.59 -20.92
CA PHE A 86 -5.57 7.02 -20.44
C PHE A 86 -6.70 6.81 -21.44
N PHE A 87 -6.37 6.57 -22.72
CA PHE A 87 -7.36 6.40 -23.79
C PHE A 87 -7.04 5.20 -24.68
N SER A 88 -6.14 4.31 -24.22
CA SER A 88 -5.78 3.07 -24.93
C SER A 88 -6.89 2.03 -24.83
N TYR A 89 -7.71 2.08 -23.77
CA TYR A 89 -8.80 1.14 -23.51
C TYR A 89 -10.05 1.91 -23.10
N ILE A 90 -11.20 1.58 -23.70
CA ILE A 90 -12.45 2.33 -23.49
C ILE A 90 -13.56 1.39 -23.08
N GLU A 91 -13.71 0.30 -23.82
CA GLU A 91 -14.66 -0.74 -23.53
C GLU A 91 -14.10 -2.09 -23.97
N ASP A 92 -14.55 -3.12 -23.28
CA ASP A 92 -14.50 -4.48 -23.77
C ASP A 92 -15.61 -4.62 -24.81
N SER A 93 -15.23 -4.69 -26.08
CA SER A 93 -16.15 -4.60 -27.23
C SER A 93 -16.38 -5.94 -27.93
N THR A 94 -15.62 -6.98 -27.57
CA THR A 94 -15.66 -8.28 -28.24
C THR A 94 -15.64 -9.46 -27.26
N PRO A 95 -16.49 -10.49 -27.46
CA PRO A 95 -16.44 -11.70 -26.67
C PRO A 95 -15.09 -12.45 -26.78
N PRO A 96 -14.61 -13.10 -25.71
CA PRO A 96 -15.27 -13.27 -24.42
C PRO A 96 -15.14 -12.03 -23.50
N TRP A 97 -16.28 -11.52 -23.06
CA TRP A 97 -16.35 -10.38 -22.14
C TRP A 97 -15.57 -10.65 -20.84
N GLY A 98 -15.00 -9.60 -20.27
CA GLY A 98 -14.09 -9.62 -19.13
C GLY A 98 -12.60 -9.57 -19.47
N LYS A 99 -12.22 -9.38 -20.75
CA LYS A 99 -10.81 -9.25 -21.17
C LYS A 99 -10.68 -8.31 -22.37
N ILE A 100 -9.97 -7.21 -22.17
CA ILE A 100 -9.61 -6.26 -23.21
C ILE A 100 -8.43 -6.81 -24.00
N GLU A 101 -8.62 -7.07 -25.31
CA GLU A 101 -7.54 -7.49 -26.20
C GLU A 101 -6.85 -6.28 -26.86
N PRO A 102 -5.55 -6.03 -26.58
CA PRO A 102 -4.82 -4.94 -27.22
C PRO A 102 -4.84 -5.10 -28.76
N GLY A 103 -5.48 -4.14 -29.44
CA GLY A 103 -5.60 -4.11 -30.91
C GLY A 103 -6.94 -4.57 -31.48
N LYS A 104 -7.82 -5.18 -30.68
CA LYS A 104 -9.23 -5.45 -31.05
C LYS A 104 -10.20 -4.59 -30.25
N ASP A 105 -10.01 -4.55 -28.93
CA ASP A 105 -10.80 -3.78 -27.99
C ASP A 105 -9.97 -2.56 -27.56
N GLY A 106 -10.09 -1.45 -28.29
CA GLY A 106 -9.35 -0.27 -27.87
C GLY A 106 -9.29 0.90 -28.84
N MET A 107 -9.19 2.07 -28.22
CA MET A 107 -9.11 3.44 -28.75
C MET A 107 -10.36 4.01 -29.44
N ILE A 108 -10.65 5.29 -29.18
CA ILE A 108 -11.63 6.05 -29.97
C ILE A 108 -11.09 6.17 -31.38
N ASN A 109 -11.83 5.62 -32.34
CA ASN A 109 -11.49 5.64 -33.76
C ASN A 109 -12.70 6.08 -34.59
N GLU A 110 -12.48 6.29 -35.89
CA GLU A 110 -13.47 6.82 -36.84
C GLU A 110 -14.75 5.97 -36.96
N LYS A 111 -14.74 4.71 -36.52
CA LYS A 111 -15.94 3.84 -36.52
C LYS A 111 -16.89 4.14 -35.37
N MET A 112 -16.44 4.82 -34.32
CA MET A 112 -17.22 5.14 -33.11
C MET A 112 -17.94 6.48 -33.24
N GLN A 113 -18.67 6.71 -34.33
CA GLN A 113 -19.45 7.95 -34.51
C GLN A 113 -20.73 7.92 -33.66
N PRO A 114 -21.16 9.05 -33.07
CA PRO A 114 -20.61 10.42 -33.21
C PRO A 114 -19.50 10.76 -32.18
N LEU A 115 -19.08 9.82 -31.33
CA LEU A 115 -18.10 10.07 -30.26
C LEU A 115 -16.77 10.58 -30.82
N TYR A 116 -16.26 9.98 -31.90
CA TYR A 116 -14.98 10.37 -32.50
C TYR A 116 -14.96 11.84 -32.94
N GLU A 117 -15.99 12.31 -33.65
CA GLU A 117 -16.08 13.72 -34.07
C GLU A 117 -16.13 14.70 -32.89
N ASN A 118 -16.75 14.28 -31.78
CA ASN A 118 -16.84 15.12 -30.60
C ASN A 118 -15.50 15.28 -29.88
N VAL A 119 -14.62 14.26 -29.93
CA VAL A 119 -13.41 14.21 -29.08
C VAL A 119 -12.08 14.33 -29.84
N ASN A 120 -12.05 14.13 -31.17
CA ASN A 120 -10.81 14.11 -31.95
C ASN A 120 -10.01 15.43 -31.95
N LYS A 121 -10.66 16.54 -31.62
CA LYS A 121 -10.08 17.88 -31.53
C LYS A 121 -9.35 18.16 -30.23
N PHE A 122 -9.54 17.33 -29.21
CA PHE A 122 -8.95 17.52 -27.89
C PHE A 122 -7.55 16.90 -27.84
N LYS A 123 -6.63 17.65 -27.24
CA LYS A 123 -5.34 17.14 -26.77
C LYS A 123 -5.23 17.40 -25.29
N PHE A 124 -4.49 16.55 -24.60
CA PHE A 124 -4.32 16.67 -23.17
C PHE A 124 -2.89 16.38 -22.72
N ALA A 125 -2.48 16.97 -21.60
CA ALA A 125 -1.21 16.70 -20.95
C ALA A 125 -1.44 16.51 -19.46
N VAL A 126 -0.73 15.56 -18.86
CA VAL A 126 -0.71 15.34 -17.41
C VAL A 126 0.68 15.70 -16.92
N ASN A 127 0.75 16.67 -16.01
CA ASN A 127 1.98 17.06 -15.33
C ASN A 127 1.85 16.69 -13.86
N ALA A 128 2.94 16.24 -13.26
CA ALA A 128 2.97 15.90 -11.84
C ALA A 128 4.18 16.58 -11.18
N GLN A 129 4.01 17.11 -9.98
CA GLN A 129 5.10 17.63 -9.18
C GLN A 129 4.89 17.23 -7.72
N ARG A 130 5.98 16.82 -7.06
CA ARG A 130 5.93 16.52 -5.62
C ARG A 130 5.77 17.81 -4.83
N LEU A 131 4.90 17.81 -3.81
CA LEU A 131 4.69 19.00 -2.96
C LEU A 131 5.96 19.40 -2.19
N ALA A 132 6.80 18.43 -1.83
CA ALA A 132 8.13 18.66 -1.27
C ALA A 132 9.18 17.80 -1.96
N GLU A 133 10.21 18.41 -2.55
CA GLU A 133 11.28 17.69 -3.26
C GLU A 133 12.29 17.04 -2.30
N LYS A 134 12.56 17.68 -1.17
CA LYS A 134 13.58 17.28 -0.18
C LYS A 134 13.04 17.40 1.25
N GLY A 135 13.79 16.84 2.20
CA GLY A 135 13.45 16.86 3.63
C GLY A 135 12.71 15.60 4.12
N ASP A 136 12.28 15.63 5.37
CA ASP A 136 11.57 14.53 6.04
C ASP A 136 10.21 15.04 6.58
N TYR A 137 9.33 15.43 5.66
CA TYR A 137 8.00 15.99 5.93
C TYR A 137 6.93 15.09 5.31
N GLU A 138 5.70 15.11 5.84
CA GLU A 138 4.59 14.29 5.32
C GLU A 138 4.25 14.63 3.86
N ASP A 139 4.36 15.90 3.49
CA ASP A 139 4.13 16.42 2.12
C ASP A 139 5.06 15.79 1.08
N ARG A 140 6.19 15.20 1.47
CA ARG A 140 7.02 14.43 0.53
C ARG A 140 6.27 13.24 -0.06
N ASN A 141 5.26 12.71 0.62
CA ASN A 141 4.48 11.58 0.13
C ASN A 141 3.31 12.00 -0.76
N LEU A 142 3.23 13.28 -1.14
CA LEU A 142 2.15 13.84 -1.95
C LEU A 142 2.68 14.40 -3.28
N ILE A 143 1.91 14.13 -4.34
CA ILE A 143 2.14 14.67 -5.68
C ILE A 143 0.93 15.49 -6.08
N GLN A 144 1.15 16.74 -6.49
CA GLN A 144 0.17 17.55 -7.18
C GLN A 144 0.22 17.22 -8.67
N SER A 145 -0.91 16.74 -9.20
CA SER A 145 -1.09 16.48 -10.62
C SER A 145 -1.96 17.59 -11.23
N THR A 146 -1.60 18.03 -12.44
CA THR A 146 -2.36 18.97 -13.26
C THR A 146 -2.68 18.31 -14.59
N VAL A 147 -3.96 18.20 -14.91
CA VAL A 147 -4.46 17.70 -16.19
C VAL A 147 -4.91 18.89 -17.02
N ASN A 148 -4.23 19.12 -18.13
CA ASN A 148 -4.51 20.22 -19.04
C ASN A 148 -5.12 19.69 -20.33
N PHE A 149 -6.21 20.28 -20.79
CA PHE A 149 -6.81 20.05 -22.09
C PHE A 149 -6.71 21.31 -22.95
N ASN A 150 -6.49 21.13 -24.25
CA ASN A 150 -6.69 22.17 -25.25
C ASN A 150 -7.41 21.62 -26.47
N TRP A 151 -8.13 22.50 -27.17
CA TRP A 151 -8.83 22.17 -28.41
C TRP A 151 -8.96 23.37 -29.33
N SER A 152 -9.15 23.08 -30.61
CA SER A 152 -9.51 24.08 -31.61
C SER A 152 -11.03 24.18 -31.71
N ALA A 153 -11.57 25.36 -31.44
CA ALA A 153 -12.99 25.69 -31.60
C ALA A 153 -13.20 26.64 -32.79
N THR A 154 -14.44 26.79 -33.25
CA THR A 154 -14.79 27.73 -34.32
C THR A 154 -14.67 29.20 -33.87
N THR A 155 -14.66 29.44 -32.55
CA THR A 155 -14.52 30.75 -31.92
C THR A 155 -13.08 31.10 -31.52
N GLY A 156 -12.14 30.15 -31.64
CA GLY A 156 -10.75 30.33 -31.21
C GLY A 156 -10.15 29.05 -30.64
N LYS A 157 -9.21 29.19 -29.70
CA LYS A 157 -8.67 28.06 -28.93
C LYS A 157 -9.39 27.98 -27.60
N GLY A 158 -9.73 26.77 -27.18
CA GLY A 158 -10.21 26.50 -25.83
C GLY A 158 -9.15 25.77 -25.02
N ASP A 159 -9.13 26.03 -23.73
CA ASP A 159 -8.30 25.34 -22.74
C ASP A 159 -9.09 25.08 -21.46
N PHE A 160 -8.68 24.04 -20.75
CA PHE A 160 -9.23 23.66 -19.45
C PHE A 160 -8.14 22.99 -18.62
N SER A 161 -8.11 23.27 -17.31
CA SER A 161 -7.15 22.65 -16.40
C SER A 161 -7.86 22.16 -15.14
N SER A 162 -7.54 20.95 -14.72
CA SER A 162 -7.93 20.41 -13.43
C SER A 162 -6.70 19.99 -12.63
N GLN A 163 -6.80 20.09 -11.31
CA GLN A 163 -5.71 19.76 -10.39
C GLN A 163 -6.19 18.82 -9.29
N GLY A 164 -5.30 17.95 -8.85
CA GLY A 164 -5.54 17.04 -7.74
C GLY A 164 -4.26 16.71 -6.98
N VAL A 165 -4.40 16.32 -5.72
CA VAL A 165 -3.28 15.89 -4.88
C VAL A 165 -3.43 14.39 -4.60
N PHE A 166 -2.38 13.64 -4.86
CA PHE A 166 -2.37 12.19 -4.83
C PHE A 166 -1.28 11.68 -3.88
N PHE A 167 -1.57 10.58 -3.19
CA PHE A 167 -0.59 9.92 -2.34
C PHE A 167 0.37 9.08 -3.19
N SER A 168 1.68 9.35 -3.06
CA SER A 168 2.77 8.60 -3.69
C SER A 168 3.96 8.55 -2.72
N PRO A 169 4.04 7.50 -1.88
CA PRO A 169 4.96 7.44 -0.77
C PRO A 169 6.42 7.29 -1.24
N VAL A 170 7.31 8.08 -0.64
CA VAL A 170 8.76 8.04 -0.87
C VAL A 170 9.58 8.14 0.41
N THR A 171 8.92 8.37 1.55
CA THR A 171 9.56 8.30 2.88
C THR A 171 8.92 7.20 3.70
N ALA A 172 9.69 6.64 4.63
CA ALA A 172 9.14 5.69 5.60
C ALA A 172 8.12 6.40 6.49
N LYS A 173 7.10 5.64 6.92
CA LYS A 173 6.15 6.10 7.91
C LYS A 173 6.89 6.33 9.23
N LYS A 174 6.70 7.50 9.82
CA LYS A 174 7.17 7.81 11.18
C LYS A 174 6.34 6.98 12.15
N VAL A 175 7.01 6.13 12.93
CA VAL A 175 6.37 5.25 13.91
C VAL A 175 7.16 5.34 15.19
N ASP A 176 6.50 5.86 16.23
CA ASP A 176 6.97 5.82 17.60
C ASP A 176 6.47 4.52 18.26
N LEU A 177 7.39 3.59 18.49
CA LEU A 177 7.09 2.31 19.12
C LEU A 177 6.89 2.42 20.63
N SER A 178 7.39 3.51 21.25
CA SER A 178 7.37 3.71 22.71
C SER A 178 6.03 4.21 23.24
N LYS A 179 5.24 4.90 22.42
CA LYS A 179 3.94 5.47 22.80
C LYS A 179 2.94 4.46 23.41
N ALA A 180 3.11 3.18 23.12
CA ALA A 180 2.24 2.10 23.62
C ALA A 180 2.76 1.42 24.90
N VAL A 181 3.91 1.85 25.44
CA VAL A 181 4.61 1.20 26.56
C VAL A 181 4.72 2.18 27.73
N ASP A 182 4.19 1.79 28.89
CA ASP A 182 4.40 2.53 30.15
C ASP A 182 5.81 2.21 30.71
N GLU A 183 6.83 2.82 30.11
CA GLU A 183 8.23 2.62 30.52
C GLU A 183 8.41 2.92 32.02
N THR A 184 7.82 4.00 32.53
CA THR A 184 7.96 4.38 33.95
C THR A 184 7.31 3.36 34.90
N GLY A 185 6.13 2.86 34.57
CA GLY A 185 5.46 1.82 35.35
C GLY A 185 6.22 0.50 35.34
N ILE A 186 6.79 0.13 34.19
CA ILE A 186 7.63 -1.06 34.04
C ILE A 186 8.92 -0.91 34.85
N ASP A 187 9.62 0.22 34.74
CA ASP A 187 10.91 0.44 35.40
C ASP A 187 10.82 0.33 36.93
N ARG A 188 9.72 0.79 37.51
CA ARG A 188 9.45 0.67 38.96
C ARG A 188 9.30 -0.77 39.44
N ARG A 189 8.87 -1.69 38.57
CA ARG A 189 8.67 -3.11 38.88
C ARG A 189 9.94 -3.93 38.78
N ILE A 190 10.93 -3.46 38.01
CA ILE A 190 12.15 -4.22 37.69
C ILE A 190 12.88 -4.74 38.93
N PRO A 191 13.19 -3.94 39.98
CA PRO A 191 13.93 -4.46 41.14
C PRO A 191 13.26 -5.64 41.83
N ALA A 192 11.95 -5.54 42.04
CA ALA A 192 11.18 -6.54 42.75
C ALA A 192 10.89 -7.78 41.89
N GLU A 193 10.45 -7.58 40.64
CA GLU A 193 9.92 -8.66 39.80
C GLU A 193 10.95 -9.38 38.92
N VAL A 194 12.13 -8.77 38.70
CA VAL A 194 13.20 -9.34 37.89
C VAL A 194 14.37 -9.78 38.78
N PHE A 195 14.72 -8.97 39.78
CA PHE A 195 15.86 -9.23 40.68
C PHE A 195 15.45 -9.73 42.07
N GLY A 196 14.15 -9.78 42.41
CA GLY A 196 13.70 -10.23 43.72
C GLY A 196 14.18 -9.34 44.87
N SER A 197 14.43 -8.06 44.61
CA SER A 197 15.10 -7.14 45.54
C SER A 197 14.27 -5.90 45.85
N ALA A 198 14.34 -5.44 47.10
CA ALA A 198 13.78 -4.16 47.54
C ALA A 198 14.72 -2.96 47.29
N LYS A 199 15.95 -3.22 46.81
CA LYS A 199 16.96 -2.20 46.52
C LYS A 199 16.58 -1.37 45.30
N THR A 200 17.10 -0.15 45.22
CA THR A 200 16.95 0.68 44.02
C THR A 200 17.83 0.15 42.88
N LEU A 201 17.50 0.49 41.61
CA LEU A 201 18.30 0.08 40.46
C LEU A 201 19.77 0.53 40.56
N PRO A 202 20.12 1.75 41.02
CA PRO A 202 21.52 2.14 41.24
C PRO A 202 22.24 1.28 42.27
N GLU A 203 21.56 0.91 43.36
CA GLU A 203 22.13 0.03 44.39
C GLU A 203 22.37 -1.38 43.85
N LEU A 204 21.44 -1.90 43.05
CA LEU A 204 21.60 -3.19 42.36
C LEU A 204 22.75 -3.13 41.35
N ALA A 205 22.81 -2.10 40.52
CA ALA A 205 23.87 -1.89 39.54
C ALA A 205 25.26 -1.90 40.22
N SER A 206 25.40 -1.15 41.32
CA SER A 206 26.64 -1.13 42.10
C SER A 206 26.98 -2.48 42.74
N GLN A 207 25.97 -3.24 43.20
CA GLN A 207 26.19 -4.55 43.83
C GLN A 207 26.62 -5.61 42.80
N ILE A 208 25.99 -5.60 41.63
CA ILE A 208 26.18 -6.58 40.55
C ILE A 208 27.43 -6.24 39.72
N GLY A 209 27.91 -4.99 39.79
CA GLY A 209 29.02 -4.49 38.97
C GLY A 209 28.60 -4.23 37.52
N GLU A 210 27.32 -3.89 37.33
CA GLU A 210 26.66 -3.61 36.05
C GLU A 210 26.22 -2.13 35.94
N ASN A 211 25.84 -1.70 34.74
CA ASN A 211 25.24 -0.38 34.52
C ASN A 211 23.72 -0.41 34.80
N VAL A 212 23.19 0.67 35.36
CA VAL A 212 21.74 0.90 35.52
C VAL A 212 20.99 0.73 34.20
N GLU A 213 21.51 1.26 33.09
CA GLU A 213 20.84 1.17 31.78
C GLU A 213 20.76 -0.28 31.26
N THR A 214 21.77 -1.07 31.60
CA THR A 214 21.84 -2.50 31.30
C THR A 214 20.80 -3.28 32.12
N LEU A 215 20.66 -2.99 33.43
CA LEU A 215 19.61 -3.58 34.27
C LEU A 215 18.20 -3.16 33.83
N LEU A 216 18.02 -1.90 33.41
CA LEU A 216 16.78 -1.39 32.83
C LEU A 216 16.42 -2.14 31.54
N SER A 217 17.37 -2.29 30.63
CA SER A 217 17.17 -3.00 29.36
C SER A 217 16.80 -4.47 29.58
N LEU A 218 17.50 -5.16 30.50
CA LEU A 218 17.15 -6.52 30.89
C LEU A 218 15.73 -6.59 31.45
N GLY A 219 15.42 -5.74 32.44
CA GLY A 219 14.12 -5.77 33.09
C GLY A 219 12.97 -5.41 32.15
N ARG A 220 13.19 -4.47 31.20
CA ARG A 220 12.23 -4.15 30.14
C ARG A 220 12.00 -5.33 29.21
N ILE A 221 13.05 -6.05 28.77
CA ILE A 221 12.91 -7.27 27.96
C ILE A 221 12.09 -8.33 28.71
N SER A 222 12.44 -8.59 29.97
CA SER A 222 11.76 -9.57 30.82
C SER A 222 10.27 -9.25 31.01
N LEU A 223 9.98 -8.07 31.58
CA LEU A 223 8.63 -7.70 31.96
C LEU A 223 7.73 -7.49 30.74
N ILE A 224 8.19 -6.82 29.68
CA ILE A 224 7.36 -6.57 28.51
C ILE A 224 7.03 -7.88 27.78
N SER A 225 8.01 -8.78 27.61
CA SER A 225 7.77 -10.06 26.93
C SER A 225 6.82 -10.94 27.75
N ARG A 226 7.06 -11.04 29.06
CA ARG A 226 6.22 -11.81 29.98
C ARG A 226 4.80 -11.26 30.03
N ASP A 227 4.64 -9.96 30.27
CA ASP A 227 3.33 -9.32 30.41
C ASP A 227 2.54 -9.39 29.11
N PHE A 228 3.20 -9.24 27.95
CA PHE A 228 2.56 -9.38 26.64
C PHE A 228 1.94 -10.77 26.47
N LEU A 229 2.70 -11.84 26.68
CA LEU A 229 2.23 -13.22 26.53
C LEU A 229 1.13 -13.59 27.53
N HIS A 230 1.19 -13.05 28.74
CA HIS A 230 0.18 -13.30 29.78
C HIS A 230 -1.03 -12.36 29.70
N SER A 231 -0.97 -11.32 28.86
CA SER A 231 -2.01 -10.31 28.73
C SER A 231 -3.35 -10.92 28.33
N GLY A 232 -4.43 -10.34 28.89
CA GLY A 232 -5.79 -10.69 28.48
C GLY A 232 -6.07 -10.39 26.99
N MET A 233 -5.31 -9.47 26.39
CA MET A 233 -5.37 -9.21 24.96
C MET A 233 -4.84 -10.41 24.16
N PHE A 234 -3.62 -10.87 24.44
CA PHE A 234 -3.01 -12.00 23.73
C PHE A 234 -3.83 -13.28 23.87
N LYS A 235 -4.29 -13.58 25.09
CA LYS A 235 -5.17 -14.73 25.37
C LYS A 235 -6.48 -14.68 24.57
N ARG A 236 -7.13 -13.51 24.49
CA ARG A 236 -8.36 -13.33 23.70
C ARG A 236 -8.14 -13.56 22.21
N PHE A 237 -7.04 -13.06 21.64
CA PHE A 237 -6.71 -13.35 20.24
C PHE A 237 -6.50 -14.84 19.99
N LYS A 238 -5.75 -15.55 20.85
CA LYS A 238 -5.56 -16.99 20.71
C LYS A 238 -6.89 -17.76 20.81
N ALA A 239 -7.72 -17.44 21.80
CA ALA A 239 -9.05 -18.06 21.93
C ALA A 239 -9.91 -17.82 20.69
N LYS A 240 -9.91 -16.60 20.15
CA LYS A 240 -10.65 -16.25 18.92
C LYS A 240 -10.14 -17.02 17.70
N ILE A 241 -8.83 -17.19 17.55
CA ILE A 241 -8.25 -18.00 16.47
C ILE A 241 -8.76 -19.44 16.55
N CYS A 242 -8.66 -20.08 17.73
CA CYS A 242 -9.12 -21.45 17.93
C CYS A 242 -10.63 -21.61 17.69
N ASP A 243 -11.44 -20.64 18.13
CA ASP A 243 -12.89 -20.62 17.88
C ASP A 243 -13.22 -20.56 16.39
N ILE A 244 -12.58 -19.64 15.65
CA ILE A 244 -12.79 -19.52 14.19
C ILE A 244 -12.33 -20.78 13.46
N GLU A 245 -11.17 -21.36 13.84
CA GLU A 245 -10.68 -22.62 13.26
C GLU A 245 -11.66 -23.77 13.48
N SER A 246 -12.22 -23.88 14.70
CA SER A 246 -13.24 -24.87 15.02
C SER A 246 -14.49 -24.68 14.17
N GLN A 247 -15.02 -23.46 14.07
CA GLN A 247 -16.16 -23.15 13.22
C GLN A 247 -15.90 -23.44 11.74
N LEU A 248 -14.71 -23.10 11.24
CA LEU A 248 -14.31 -23.36 9.85
C LEU A 248 -14.25 -24.87 9.56
N SER A 249 -13.76 -25.66 10.50
CA SER A 249 -13.69 -27.12 10.37
C SER A 249 -15.07 -27.79 10.36
N ALA A 250 -16.04 -27.20 11.06
CA ALA A 250 -17.44 -27.66 11.10
C ALA A 250 -18.28 -27.16 9.91
N THR A 251 -17.80 -26.15 9.18
CA THR A 251 -18.54 -25.56 8.04
C THR A 251 -18.38 -26.44 6.80
N SER A 252 -19.49 -26.77 6.13
CA SER A 252 -19.47 -27.51 4.87
C SER A 252 -18.61 -26.82 3.81
N SER A 253 -17.95 -27.59 2.95
CA SER A 253 -17.19 -27.05 1.80
C SER A 253 -18.07 -26.44 0.72
N SER A 254 -19.37 -26.72 0.75
CA SER A 254 -20.38 -26.14 -0.15
C SER A 254 -20.94 -24.79 0.33
N ASP A 255 -20.73 -24.43 1.60
CA ASP A 255 -21.17 -23.14 2.15
C ASP A 255 -20.10 -22.08 1.89
N PHE A 256 -20.05 -21.59 0.64
CA PHE A 256 -19.02 -20.66 0.20
C PHE A 256 -19.04 -19.33 0.94
N GLU A 257 -20.22 -18.84 1.31
CA GLU A 257 -20.37 -17.62 2.09
C GLU A 257 -19.71 -17.76 3.46
N ARG A 258 -20.09 -18.80 4.22
CA ARG A 258 -19.54 -19.00 5.56
C ARG A 258 -18.05 -19.35 5.50
N GLN A 259 -17.63 -20.14 4.52
CA GLN A 259 -16.21 -20.42 4.27
C GLN A 259 -15.41 -19.13 4.00
N TYR A 260 -15.94 -18.24 3.16
CA TYR A 260 -15.28 -16.97 2.84
C TYR A 260 -15.11 -16.11 4.09
N GLU A 261 -16.20 -15.86 4.82
CA GLU A 261 -16.19 -14.97 5.99
C GLU A 261 -15.28 -15.51 7.11
N LEU A 262 -15.34 -16.82 7.41
CA LEU A 262 -14.49 -17.41 8.44
C LEU A 262 -13.01 -17.39 8.05
N ARG A 263 -12.66 -17.71 6.80
CA ARG A 263 -11.26 -17.66 6.32
C ARG A 263 -10.71 -16.23 6.34
N ARG A 264 -11.52 -15.26 5.93
CA ARG A 264 -11.16 -13.84 5.98
C ARG A 264 -10.95 -13.40 7.43
N GLN A 265 -11.90 -13.70 8.32
CA GLN A 265 -11.82 -13.32 9.73
C GLN A 265 -10.61 -13.95 10.41
N LEU A 266 -10.29 -15.20 10.08
CA LEU A 266 -9.10 -15.90 10.57
C LEU A 266 -7.82 -15.24 10.07
N ALA A 267 -7.73 -14.95 8.76
CA ALA A 267 -6.58 -14.28 8.15
C ALA A 267 -6.32 -12.90 8.77
N GLU A 268 -7.38 -12.08 8.94
CA GLU A 268 -7.31 -10.77 9.59
C GLU A 268 -6.88 -10.87 11.05
N THR A 269 -7.44 -11.82 11.81
CA THR A 269 -7.13 -12.01 13.24
C THR A 269 -5.67 -12.46 13.43
N LEU A 270 -5.19 -13.39 12.60
CA LEU A 270 -3.80 -13.85 12.58
C LEU A 270 -2.83 -12.70 12.21
N TYR A 271 -3.16 -11.94 11.18
CA TYR A 271 -2.35 -10.81 10.73
C TYR A 271 -2.24 -9.71 11.81
N GLU A 272 -3.36 -9.37 12.47
CA GLU A 272 -3.34 -8.37 13.54
C GLU A 272 -2.56 -8.85 14.77
N LEU A 273 -2.66 -10.14 15.15
CA LEU A 273 -1.82 -10.67 16.23
C LEU A 273 -0.34 -10.68 15.84
N SER A 274 -0.01 -11.08 14.61
CA SER A 274 1.36 -11.03 14.07
C SER A 274 1.94 -9.62 14.15
N LYS A 275 1.18 -8.59 13.73
CA LYS A 275 1.59 -7.18 13.86
C LYS A 275 1.88 -6.76 15.30
N LYS A 276 1.05 -7.19 16.26
CA LYS A 276 1.26 -6.90 17.69
C LYS A 276 2.53 -7.56 18.22
N CYS A 277 2.78 -8.82 17.83
CA CYS A 277 4.03 -9.50 18.16
C CYS A 277 5.23 -8.76 17.57
N PHE A 278 5.15 -8.34 16.30
CA PHE A 278 6.21 -7.55 15.67
C PHE A 278 6.47 -6.22 16.39
N HIS A 279 5.42 -5.51 16.82
CA HIS A 279 5.57 -4.26 17.58
C HIS A 279 6.42 -4.46 18.83
N VAL A 280 6.11 -5.49 19.62
CA VAL A 280 6.87 -5.81 20.85
C VAL A 280 8.32 -6.14 20.52
N VAL A 281 8.55 -6.99 19.53
CA VAL A 281 9.89 -7.39 19.10
C VAL A 281 10.71 -6.19 18.61
N ALA A 282 10.11 -5.36 17.75
CA ALA A 282 10.75 -4.17 17.21
C ALA A 282 11.05 -3.13 18.29
N TYR A 283 10.16 -2.99 19.28
CA TYR A 283 10.38 -2.10 20.42
C TYR A 283 11.54 -2.59 21.29
N LEU A 284 11.59 -3.89 21.59
CA LEU A 284 12.60 -4.47 22.48
C LEU A 284 13.99 -4.59 21.83
N GLN A 285 14.09 -4.49 20.50
CA GLN A 285 15.36 -4.58 19.77
C GLN A 285 16.44 -3.62 20.32
N LYS A 286 16.09 -2.37 20.63
CA LYS A 286 17.04 -1.38 21.17
C LYS A 286 17.62 -1.80 22.53
N HIS A 287 16.85 -2.51 23.35
CA HIS A 287 17.28 -3.00 24.65
C HIS A 287 18.25 -4.17 24.52
N PHE A 288 18.09 -5.00 23.48
CA PHE A 288 19.08 -6.02 23.17
C PHE A 288 20.40 -5.41 22.68
N ASP A 289 20.36 -4.34 21.88
CA ASP A 289 21.58 -3.62 21.49
C ASP A 289 22.36 -3.15 22.74
N GLU A 290 21.67 -2.59 23.74
CA GLU A 290 22.26 -2.19 25.02
C GLU A 290 22.87 -3.37 25.79
N LEU A 291 22.14 -4.49 25.91
CA LEU A 291 22.66 -5.70 26.58
C LEU A 291 23.90 -6.28 25.89
N MET A 292 23.94 -6.26 24.55
CA MET A 292 25.07 -6.81 23.79
C MET A 292 26.32 -5.93 23.85
N LEU A 293 26.13 -4.61 23.91
CA LEU A 293 27.22 -3.64 23.97
C LEU A 293 27.83 -3.53 25.36
N ASN A 294 26.98 -3.40 26.39
CA ASN A 294 27.41 -2.99 27.73
C ASN A 294 27.22 -4.07 28.79
N GLY A 295 26.40 -5.09 28.53
CA GLY A 295 26.13 -6.15 29.49
C GLY A 295 27.28 -7.13 29.66
N LYS A 296 27.64 -7.42 30.91
CA LYS A 296 28.61 -8.47 31.27
C LYS A 296 27.94 -9.82 31.50
N PHE A 297 26.72 -10.03 30.98
CA PHE A 297 25.96 -11.29 31.03
C PHE A 297 26.55 -12.46 30.21
N LYS A 298 27.85 -12.42 29.90
CA LYS A 298 28.51 -13.40 29.02
C LYS A 298 29.05 -14.63 29.78
N ASP A 299 29.26 -14.48 31.09
CA ASP A 299 29.79 -15.55 31.93
C ASP A 299 28.74 -15.97 32.96
N SER A 300 28.57 -17.29 33.15
CA SER A 300 27.73 -17.92 34.18
C SER A 300 28.08 -17.51 35.63
N MET A 301 29.02 -16.59 35.81
CA MET A 301 29.51 -16.03 37.07
C MET A 301 29.01 -14.61 37.36
N GLY A 302 28.12 -14.05 36.53
CA GLY A 302 27.45 -12.78 36.82
C GLY A 302 26.67 -12.85 38.13
N THR A 303 27.16 -12.18 39.17
CA THR A 303 26.57 -12.23 40.51
C THR A 303 25.39 -11.26 40.59
N GLY A 304 24.15 -11.76 40.58
CA GLY A 304 22.99 -10.93 40.91
C GLY A 304 21.68 -11.16 40.16
N PHE A 305 21.62 -12.12 39.24
CA PHE A 305 20.35 -12.53 38.61
C PHE A 305 20.21 -14.04 38.65
N ASN A 306 18.97 -14.54 38.66
CA ASN A 306 18.69 -15.97 38.60
C ASN A 306 18.85 -16.46 37.14
N PRO A 307 19.81 -17.36 36.83
CA PRO A 307 20.02 -17.84 35.48
C PRO A 307 18.79 -18.49 34.83
N ILE A 308 17.97 -19.18 35.63
CA ILE A 308 16.75 -19.85 35.16
C ILE A 308 15.71 -18.80 34.75
N SER A 309 15.51 -17.77 35.59
CA SER A 309 14.58 -16.67 35.28
C SER A 309 15.04 -15.88 34.06
N PHE A 310 16.33 -15.58 33.95
CA PHE A 310 16.91 -14.93 32.78
C PHE A 310 16.67 -15.75 31.50
N GLN A 311 16.95 -17.05 31.54
CA GLN A 311 16.70 -17.95 30.41
C GLN A 311 15.22 -17.97 30.01
N GLN A 312 14.31 -18.08 30.99
CA GLN A 312 12.87 -18.06 30.76
C GLN A 312 12.40 -16.74 30.12
N ASP A 313 12.92 -15.61 30.59
CA ASP A 313 12.59 -14.29 30.06
C ASP A 313 13.07 -14.11 28.60
N MET A 314 14.28 -14.58 28.27
CA MET A 314 14.77 -14.59 26.90
C MET A 314 13.95 -15.52 25.99
N PHE A 315 13.46 -16.65 26.53
CA PHE A 315 12.56 -17.54 25.79
C PHE A 315 11.22 -16.87 25.48
N TYR A 316 10.67 -16.04 26.37
CA TYR A 316 9.44 -15.31 26.06
C TYR A 316 9.59 -14.39 24.85
N PHE A 317 10.69 -13.64 24.74
CA PHE A 317 10.96 -12.83 23.55
C PHE A 317 10.99 -13.69 22.28
N ARG A 318 11.72 -14.82 22.32
CA ARG A 318 11.83 -15.74 21.18
C ARG A 318 10.45 -16.28 20.77
N ILE A 319 9.61 -16.68 21.72
CA ILE A 319 8.25 -17.14 21.45
C ILE A 319 7.41 -16.06 20.76
N ILE A 320 7.53 -14.79 21.17
CA ILE A 320 6.82 -13.67 20.53
C ILE A 320 7.29 -13.51 19.07
N TYR A 321 8.59 -13.59 18.81
CA TYR A 321 9.12 -13.54 17.45
C TYR A 321 8.64 -14.72 16.59
N GLU A 322 8.62 -15.94 17.15
CA GLU A 322 8.09 -17.13 16.47
C GLU A 322 6.59 -16.98 16.17
N TYR A 323 5.80 -16.40 17.07
CA TYR A 323 4.39 -16.06 16.80
C TYR A 323 4.24 -15.01 15.71
N PHE A 324 5.08 -13.97 15.69
CA PHE A 324 5.09 -13.00 14.59
C PHE A 324 5.26 -13.71 13.24
N CYS A 325 6.31 -14.51 13.09
CA CYS A 325 6.61 -15.22 11.85
C CYS A 325 5.52 -16.23 11.50
N GLY A 326 5.15 -17.11 12.43
CA GLY A 326 4.20 -18.19 12.21
C GLY A 326 2.80 -17.68 11.83
N TYR A 327 2.28 -16.69 12.55
CA TYR A 327 0.96 -16.13 12.25
C TYR A 327 0.94 -15.34 10.95
N LEU A 328 2.04 -14.71 10.54
CA LEU A 328 2.12 -14.05 9.23
C LEU A 328 2.00 -15.08 8.09
N VAL A 329 2.67 -16.23 8.23
CA VAL A 329 2.60 -17.33 7.25
C VAL A 329 1.19 -17.93 7.17
N GLN A 330 0.54 -18.13 8.32
CA GLN A 330 -0.84 -18.62 8.37
C GLN A 330 -1.81 -17.60 7.79
N ALA A 331 -1.68 -16.31 8.12
CA ALA A 331 -2.50 -15.25 7.54
C ALA A 331 -2.39 -15.23 6.02
N ARG A 332 -1.17 -15.31 5.47
CA ARG A 332 -0.95 -15.44 4.03
C ARG A 332 -1.70 -16.64 3.44
N TYR A 333 -1.61 -17.81 4.07
CA TYR A 333 -2.30 -19.01 3.60
C TYR A 333 -3.82 -18.80 3.51
N TYR A 334 -4.44 -18.24 4.55
CA TYR A 334 -5.88 -18.01 4.55
C TYR A 334 -6.31 -16.92 3.56
N TYR A 335 -5.57 -15.80 3.46
CA TYR A 335 -5.84 -14.80 2.42
C TYR A 335 -5.72 -15.39 1.02
N TYR A 336 -4.69 -16.20 0.75
CA TYR A 336 -4.50 -16.85 -0.55
C TYR A 336 -5.65 -17.82 -0.86
N SER A 337 -6.19 -18.51 0.14
CA SER A 337 -7.34 -19.40 -0.04
C SER A 337 -8.60 -18.66 -0.51
N LEU A 338 -8.74 -17.36 -0.21
CA LEU A 338 -9.86 -16.54 -0.71
C LEU A 338 -9.78 -16.26 -2.21
N LEU A 339 -8.62 -16.48 -2.85
CA LEU A 339 -8.43 -16.32 -4.30
C LEU A 339 -8.75 -17.59 -5.09
N GLN A 340 -9.20 -18.67 -4.43
CA GLN A 340 -9.64 -19.87 -5.14
C GLN A 340 -10.91 -19.56 -5.97
N PRO A 341 -11.07 -20.11 -7.19
CA PRO A 341 -12.14 -19.74 -8.12
C PRO A 341 -13.55 -19.71 -7.49
N LYS A 342 -13.88 -20.71 -6.64
CA LYS A 342 -15.19 -20.80 -5.99
C LYS A 342 -15.45 -19.71 -4.94
N LEU A 343 -14.38 -19.14 -4.36
CA LEU A 343 -14.46 -18.10 -3.32
C LEU A 343 -14.20 -16.70 -3.87
N SER A 344 -13.43 -16.57 -4.95
CA SER A 344 -13.15 -15.28 -5.61
C SER A 344 -14.40 -14.63 -6.17
N ASP A 345 -15.34 -15.45 -6.66
CA ASP A 345 -16.53 -14.96 -7.36
C ASP A 345 -17.60 -14.44 -6.40
N TYR A 346 -17.44 -14.66 -5.08
CA TYR A 346 -18.48 -14.41 -4.08
C TYR A 346 -18.64 -12.93 -3.68
N LYS A 347 -17.55 -12.16 -3.50
CA LYS A 347 -17.60 -10.75 -3.03
C LYS A 347 -17.29 -9.70 -4.10
N GLY A 348 -17.09 -10.12 -5.35
CA GLY A 348 -16.80 -9.24 -6.48
C GLY A 348 -15.37 -8.68 -6.50
N ILE A 349 -15.08 -7.94 -7.57
CA ILE A 349 -13.70 -7.59 -7.97
C ILE A 349 -12.99 -6.66 -6.97
N ARG A 350 -13.70 -5.71 -6.35
CA ARG A 350 -13.12 -4.75 -5.41
C ARG A 350 -12.60 -5.42 -4.14
N VAL A 351 -13.34 -6.38 -3.61
CA VAL A 351 -12.93 -7.13 -2.41
C VAL A 351 -11.77 -8.07 -2.76
N GLN A 352 -11.83 -8.72 -3.92
CA GLN A 352 -10.72 -9.55 -4.40
C GLN A 352 -9.43 -8.73 -4.55
N GLN A 353 -9.52 -7.51 -5.05
CA GLN A 353 -8.39 -6.60 -5.20
C GLN A 353 -7.77 -6.21 -3.86
N GLN A 354 -8.58 -5.95 -2.83
CA GLN A 354 -8.09 -5.70 -1.47
C GLN A 354 -7.35 -6.91 -0.90
N VAL A 355 -7.85 -8.13 -1.15
CA VAL A 355 -7.17 -9.37 -0.75
C VAL A 355 -5.83 -9.52 -1.47
N ILE A 356 -5.79 -9.25 -2.79
CA ILE A 356 -4.55 -9.28 -3.59
C ILE A 356 -3.53 -8.29 -3.04
N GLN A 357 -3.91 -7.03 -2.81
CA GLN A 357 -3.03 -6.01 -2.25
C GLN A 357 -2.47 -6.44 -0.88
N LYS A 358 -3.33 -6.95 0.01
CA LYS A 358 -2.91 -7.46 1.31
C LYS A 358 -1.94 -8.63 1.18
N LEU A 359 -2.15 -9.54 0.23
CA LEU A 359 -1.24 -10.65 -0.03
C LEU A 359 0.11 -10.17 -0.53
N ILE A 360 0.14 -9.21 -1.47
CA ILE A 360 1.38 -8.60 -1.95
C ILE A 360 2.18 -8.06 -0.77
N ASP A 361 1.55 -7.28 0.13
CA ASP A 361 2.22 -6.75 1.32
C ASP A 361 2.76 -7.85 2.24
N ILE A 362 2.00 -8.91 2.47
CA ILE A 362 2.46 -10.04 3.29
C ILE A 362 3.63 -10.77 2.62
N TYR A 363 3.57 -11.01 1.30
CA TYR A 363 4.66 -11.66 0.57
C TYR A 363 5.94 -10.81 0.57
N ARG A 364 5.85 -9.48 0.46
CA ARG A 364 6.99 -8.58 0.63
C ARG A 364 7.69 -8.77 1.98
N ILE A 365 6.91 -8.85 3.07
CA ILE A 365 7.47 -9.09 4.42
C ILE A 365 8.07 -10.51 4.53
N LEU A 366 7.38 -11.52 4.00
CA LEU A 366 7.89 -12.89 4.02
C LEU A 366 9.17 -13.07 3.18
N ALA A 367 9.36 -12.25 2.15
CA ALA A 367 10.54 -12.27 1.30
C ALA A 367 11.82 -11.77 1.99
N ILE A 368 11.68 -10.93 3.02
CA ILE A 368 12.80 -10.43 3.83
C ILE A 368 12.99 -11.21 5.13
N MET A 369 12.19 -12.25 5.38
CA MET A 369 12.18 -12.98 6.64
C MET A 369 13.26 -14.07 6.64
N PRO A 370 14.29 -14.00 7.51
CA PRO A 370 15.40 -14.95 7.48
C PRO A 370 14.98 -16.39 7.84
N SER A 371 13.92 -16.56 8.64
CA SER A 371 13.34 -17.88 8.93
C SER A 371 12.60 -18.51 7.74
N ARG A 372 12.52 -17.83 6.59
CA ARG A 372 11.87 -18.30 5.37
C ARG A 372 12.79 -18.11 4.16
N SER A 373 13.79 -18.98 4.01
CA SER A 373 14.75 -18.93 2.91
C SER A 373 14.13 -18.93 1.50
N THR A 374 12.95 -19.53 1.33
CA THR A 374 12.20 -19.55 0.05
C THR A 374 11.30 -18.32 -0.15
N GLY A 375 11.17 -17.42 0.83
CA GLY A 375 10.19 -16.34 0.82
C GLY A 375 10.32 -15.40 -0.37
N PHE A 376 11.55 -15.04 -0.75
CA PHE A 376 11.80 -14.17 -1.89
C PHE A 376 11.37 -14.82 -3.21
N GLN A 377 11.70 -16.09 -3.42
CA GLN A 377 11.28 -16.83 -4.62
C GLN A 377 9.76 -17.03 -4.66
N GLU A 378 9.14 -17.28 -3.51
CA GLU A 378 7.68 -17.37 -3.41
C GLU A 378 6.98 -16.05 -3.79
N HIS A 379 7.53 -14.90 -3.39
CA HIS A 379 7.04 -13.58 -3.82
C HIS A 379 7.17 -13.39 -5.32
N LYS A 380 8.35 -13.69 -5.91
CA LYS A 380 8.54 -13.62 -7.38
C LYS A 380 7.53 -14.47 -8.14
N ASN A 381 7.32 -15.71 -7.69
CA ASN A 381 6.36 -16.62 -8.31
C ASN A 381 4.90 -16.15 -8.12
N PHE A 382 4.59 -15.49 -7.01
CA PHE A 382 3.27 -14.92 -6.78
C PHE A 382 3.00 -13.72 -7.70
N ILE A 383 3.95 -12.78 -7.80
CA ILE A 383 3.85 -11.62 -8.69
C ILE A 383 3.72 -12.04 -10.16
N ALA A 384 4.51 -13.01 -10.61
CA ALA A 384 4.42 -13.52 -11.99
C ALA A 384 3.03 -14.09 -12.32
N ARG A 385 2.46 -14.92 -11.42
CA ARG A 385 1.12 -15.49 -11.60
C ARG A 385 0.01 -14.44 -11.59
N LEU A 386 0.10 -13.45 -10.71
CA LEU A 386 -0.87 -12.35 -10.68
C LEU A 386 -0.76 -11.48 -11.94
N LYS A 387 0.45 -11.27 -12.46
CA LYS A 387 0.67 -10.47 -13.67
C LYS A 387 -0.04 -11.12 -14.86
N GLU A 388 0.20 -12.42 -15.08
CA GLU A 388 -0.49 -13.20 -16.10
C GLU A 388 -2.01 -13.17 -15.93
N TRP A 389 -2.50 -13.34 -14.69
CA TRP A 389 -3.94 -13.27 -14.40
C TRP A 389 -4.55 -11.88 -14.68
N SER A 390 -3.80 -10.80 -14.43
CA SER A 390 -4.28 -9.42 -14.57
C SER A 390 -4.27 -8.91 -16.01
N GLU A 391 -3.54 -9.57 -16.91
CA GLU A 391 -3.36 -9.12 -18.29
C GLU A 391 -4.70 -9.03 -19.05
N GLY A 392 -5.02 -7.83 -19.55
CA GLY A 392 -6.29 -7.52 -20.20
C GLY A 392 -7.50 -7.46 -19.27
N ARG A 393 -7.37 -7.79 -17.98
CA ARG A 393 -8.48 -7.79 -17.00
C ARG A 393 -8.43 -6.59 -16.06
N ASN A 394 -7.23 -6.25 -15.60
CA ASN A 394 -7.01 -5.13 -14.68
C ASN A 394 -5.70 -4.43 -15.08
N PRO A 395 -5.77 -3.36 -15.90
CA PRO A 395 -4.58 -2.70 -16.42
C PRO A 395 -3.74 -2.03 -15.32
N TYR A 396 -4.38 -1.51 -14.27
CA TYR A 396 -3.70 -0.88 -13.14
C TYR A 396 -2.86 -1.91 -12.36
N LEU A 397 -3.46 -3.06 -12.04
CA LEU A 397 -2.77 -4.16 -11.36
C LEU A 397 -1.65 -4.73 -12.25
N PHE A 398 -1.90 -4.90 -13.55
CA PHE A 398 -0.89 -5.39 -14.48
C PHE A 398 0.35 -4.48 -14.53
N ARG A 399 0.17 -3.15 -14.61
CA ARG A 399 1.29 -2.19 -14.58
C ARG A 399 2.05 -2.24 -13.26
N MET A 400 1.33 -2.26 -12.14
CA MET A 400 1.91 -2.36 -10.81
C MET A 400 2.78 -3.62 -10.66
N LEU A 401 2.26 -4.78 -11.08
CA LEU A 401 2.96 -6.07 -11.00
C LEU A 401 4.14 -6.14 -11.98
N SER A 402 4.00 -5.55 -13.17
CA SER A 402 5.10 -5.46 -14.13
C SER A 402 6.26 -4.64 -13.58
N TYR A 403 5.94 -3.51 -12.93
CA TYR A 403 6.95 -2.68 -12.28
C TYR A 403 7.59 -3.39 -11.08
N GLU A 404 6.80 -4.03 -10.22
CA GLU A 404 7.35 -4.79 -9.09
C GLU A 404 8.21 -5.97 -9.55
N GLN A 405 7.84 -6.66 -10.63
CA GLN A 405 8.65 -7.74 -11.20
C GLN A 405 10.04 -7.24 -11.63
N LEU A 406 10.12 -6.06 -12.27
CA LEU A 406 11.40 -5.43 -12.62
C LEU A 406 12.22 -5.08 -11.38
N LEU A 407 11.59 -4.56 -10.33
CA LEU A 407 12.29 -4.27 -9.07
C LEU A 407 12.86 -5.54 -8.42
N LEU A 408 12.16 -6.67 -8.51
CA LEU A 408 12.61 -7.95 -7.95
C LEU A 408 13.79 -8.60 -8.70
N GLU A 409 14.29 -7.99 -9.78
CA GLU A 409 15.56 -8.35 -10.42
C GLU A 409 16.76 -7.73 -9.69
N ASP A 410 16.55 -6.61 -8.99
CA ASP A 410 17.57 -5.88 -8.23
C ASP A 410 17.06 -5.58 -6.82
N PRO A 411 17.36 -6.46 -5.83
CA PRO A 411 16.88 -6.31 -4.46
C PRO A 411 17.25 -4.97 -3.81
N GLY A 412 18.37 -4.35 -4.20
CA GLY A 412 18.77 -3.04 -3.70
C GLY A 412 17.80 -1.95 -4.13
N LYS A 413 17.47 -1.90 -5.43
CA LYS A 413 16.46 -0.98 -5.96
C LYS A 413 15.07 -1.26 -5.40
N TRP A 414 14.73 -2.52 -5.18
CA TRP A 414 13.46 -2.88 -4.57
C TRP A 414 13.30 -2.28 -3.17
N MET A 415 14.33 -2.37 -2.32
CA MET A 415 14.31 -1.76 -0.99
C MET A 415 14.23 -0.23 -1.06
N GLU A 416 15.00 0.40 -1.94
CA GLU A 416 14.99 1.86 -2.13
C GLU A 416 13.59 2.39 -2.48
N LYS A 417 12.82 1.64 -3.28
CA LYS A 417 11.45 2.02 -3.67
C LYS A 417 10.42 1.78 -2.57
N TYR A 418 10.68 0.88 -1.62
CA TYR A 418 9.77 0.58 -0.51
C TYR A 418 10.42 0.95 0.84
N PRO A 419 10.47 2.22 1.24
CA PRO A 419 11.20 2.67 2.43
C PRO A 419 10.65 2.06 3.74
N ASN A 420 9.36 1.73 3.78
CA ASN A 420 8.78 0.98 4.90
C ASN A 420 9.29 -0.47 4.94
N LEU A 421 9.44 -1.12 3.78
CA LEU A 421 9.98 -2.48 3.70
C LEU A 421 11.47 -2.50 4.05
N GLU A 422 12.23 -1.50 3.60
CA GLU A 422 13.64 -1.33 3.98
C GLU A 422 13.79 -1.22 5.50
N ARG A 423 12.98 -0.37 6.15
CA ARG A 423 12.97 -0.27 7.63
C ARG A 423 12.63 -1.61 8.28
N LEU A 424 11.65 -2.34 7.76
CA LEU A 424 11.30 -3.67 8.27
C LEU A 424 12.46 -4.67 8.05
N ASN A 425 13.15 -4.62 6.92
CA ASN A 425 14.30 -5.47 6.61
C ASN A 425 15.46 -5.22 7.58
N GLN A 426 15.73 -3.97 7.94
CA GLN A 426 16.75 -3.65 8.95
C GLN A 426 16.44 -4.30 10.31
N ILE A 427 15.17 -4.33 10.72
CA ILE A 427 14.79 -4.98 11.98
C ILE A 427 14.80 -6.50 11.82
N ILE A 428 14.04 -7.03 10.86
CA ILE A 428 13.73 -8.47 10.73
C ILE A 428 14.92 -9.28 10.22
N ASN A 429 15.64 -8.78 9.22
CA ASN A 429 16.70 -9.55 8.55
C ASN A 429 18.09 -9.22 9.08
N VAL A 430 18.31 -8.00 9.58
CA VAL A 430 19.64 -7.57 10.06
C VAL A 430 19.74 -7.69 11.58
N LYS A 431 18.82 -7.07 12.33
CA LYS A 431 18.90 -7.02 13.80
C LYS A 431 18.41 -8.29 14.49
N MET A 432 17.30 -8.87 14.06
CA MET A 432 16.71 -10.03 14.76
C MET A 432 17.61 -11.27 14.76
N PRO A 433 18.32 -11.66 13.68
CA PRO A 433 19.23 -12.79 13.75
C PRO A 433 20.30 -12.63 14.83
N VAL A 434 20.88 -11.43 14.94
CA VAL A 434 21.88 -11.10 15.98
C VAL A 434 21.28 -11.25 17.38
N VAL A 435 20.06 -10.75 17.60
CA VAL A 435 19.35 -10.90 18.87
C VAL A 435 19.09 -12.37 19.21
N LEU A 436 18.65 -13.17 18.24
CA LEU A 436 18.37 -14.59 18.44
C LEU A 436 19.64 -15.41 18.70
N ASP A 437 20.75 -15.07 18.03
CA ASP A 437 22.06 -15.67 18.26
C ASP A 437 22.62 -15.31 19.64
N PHE A 438 22.41 -14.06 20.08
CA PHE A 438 22.71 -13.63 21.45
C PHE A 438 21.90 -14.46 22.46
N ILE A 439 20.58 -14.55 22.31
CA ILE A 439 19.73 -15.37 23.19
C ILE A 439 20.22 -16.83 23.22
N LYS A 440 20.55 -17.41 22.07
CA LYS A 440 21.04 -18.79 21.96
C LYS A 440 22.36 -18.97 22.70
N SER A 441 23.34 -18.11 22.46
CA SER A 441 24.66 -18.20 23.10
C SER A 441 24.61 -17.95 24.60
N SER A 442 23.86 -16.94 25.06
CA SER A 442 23.71 -16.59 26.48
C SER A 442 22.91 -17.59 27.30
N THR A 443 22.07 -18.44 26.65
CA THR A 443 21.28 -19.47 27.36
C THR A 443 21.89 -20.87 27.28
N GLN A 444 22.73 -21.18 26.29
CA GLN A 444 23.41 -22.48 26.19
C GLN A 444 24.46 -22.69 27.30
N GLY A 445 25.19 -21.63 27.69
CA GLY A 445 26.23 -21.71 28.73
C GLY A 445 25.68 -21.92 30.16
N LEU A 446 24.40 -21.62 30.40
CA LEU A 446 23.77 -21.71 31.73
C LEU A 446 23.33 -23.14 32.09
N VAL A 447 23.29 -24.06 31.13
CA VAL A 447 22.89 -25.47 31.33
C VAL A 447 24.08 -26.35 31.78
N VAL A 448 25.32 -25.91 31.53
CA VAL A 448 26.54 -26.72 31.81
C VAL A 448 27.00 -26.64 33.28
N GLY A 449 26.43 -25.73 34.07
CA GLY A 449 26.75 -25.57 35.50
C GLY A 449 26.04 -26.52 36.47
N PHE A 450 25.34 -27.55 35.97
CA PHE A 450 24.53 -28.49 36.76
C PHE A 450 24.87 -29.97 36.51
N ASN A 451 26.09 -30.28 36.08
CA ASN A 451 26.60 -31.67 36.09
C ASN A 451 27.71 -31.85 37.13
#